data_AF-A0A699ZT47-F1
#
_entry.id   AF-A0A699ZT47-F1
#
_cell.length_a   1.000
_cell.length_b   1.000
_cell.length_c   1.000
_cell.angle_alpha   90.00
_cell.angle_beta   90.00
_cell.angle_gamma   90.00
#
_symmetry.space_group_name_H-M   'P 1'
#
loop_
_entity.id
_entity.type
_entity.pdbx_description
1 polymer ?
#
loop_
_entity_poly.entity_id
_entity_poly.type
_entity_poly.pdbx_seq_one_letter_code
_entity_poly.pdbx_strand_id
1 'polypeptide(L)'
;MDKTAQQPVVGGGLLLTAADMKGTTVCFQAGDEATFSNAFPGLGVQKVLLPSLKSCYDQLRQGKVDSVFGVREQHVAHLNTVKEDAWYVTPIVIQQAYALAWLERWPYASVVNSALLTWKEGSATAVPSYSDSVNKFLAGRPVDIMFSDPETATAGQPKWRWGLLASTIALVALYMALQVRLWALCVSCATTHLPAPWRRPPYTR
;
A
#
# COMPACT_ATOMS: atom_id res chain seq x y z
N MET A 1 -43.06 -43.47 16.46
CA MET A 1 -42.70 -42.40 15.50
C MET A 1 -41.37 -41.84 15.93
N ASP A 2 -40.30 -42.51 15.51
CA ASP A 2 -38.93 -42.11 15.82
C ASP A 2 -38.59 -40.89 14.95
N LYS A 3 -38.47 -39.73 15.59
CA LYS A 3 -37.78 -38.59 14.99
C LYS A 3 -36.30 -38.81 15.21
N THR A 4 -35.70 -39.62 14.35
CA THR A 4 -34.24 -39.64 14.22
C THR A 4 -33.84 -38.26 13.71
N ALA A 5 -33.43 -37.40 14.64
CA ALA A 5 -32.79 -36.15 14.31
C ALA A 5 -31.55 -36.50 13.48
N GLN A 6 -31.61 -36.27 12.17
CA GLN A 6 -30.42 -36.21 11.34
C GLN A 6 -29.57 -35.08 11.91
N GLN A 7 -28.55 -35.45 12.68
CA GLN A 7 -27.46 -34.54 12.99
C GLN A 7 -26.95 -33.97 11.66
N PRO A 8 -26.79 -32.64 11.55
CA PRO A 8 -26.10 -32.10 10.39
C PRO A 8 -24.71 -32.73 10.37
N VAL A 9 -24.39 -33.43 9.29
CA VAL A 9 -23.04 -33.94 9.04
C VAL A 9 -22.16 -32.71 8.80
N VAL A 10 -21.68 -32.10 9.87
CA VAL A 10 -20.52 -31.21 9.81
C VAL A 10 -19.32 -32.14 9.75
N GLY A 11 -19.04 -32.64 8.54
CA GLY A 11 -17.83 -33.39 8.22
C GLY A 11 -16.61 -32.47 8.21
N GLY A 12 -16.36 -31.74 9.30
CA GLY A 12 -15.33 -30.72 9.41
C GLY A 12 -14.10 -31.22 10.15
N GLY A 13 -13.49 -32.30 9.69
CA GLY A 13 -12.18 -32.72 10.20
C GLY A 13 -11.14 -31.65 9.90
N LEU A 14 -10.38 -31.23 10.92
CA LEU A 14 -9.30 -30.24 10.78
C LEU A 14 -8.27 -30.75 9.76
N LEU A 15 -8.33 -30.25 8.53
CA LEU A 15 -7.35 -30.56 7.49
C LEU A 15 -6.07 -29.80 7.80
N LEU A 16 -5.05 -30.48 8.34
CA LEU A 16 -3.78 -29.86 8.70
C LEU A 16 -2.72 -30.02 7.61
N THR A 17 -2.86 -31.07 6.81
CA THR A 17 -1.91 -31.47 5.78
C THR A 17 -2.64 -31.83 4.48
N ALA A 18 -1.88 -31.93 3.39
CA ALA A 18 -2.45 -32.42 2.14
C ALA A 18 -2.94 -33.87 2.22
N ALA A 19 -2.32 -34.70 3.07
CA ALA A 19 -2.70 -36.10 3.24
C ALA A 19 -4.11 -36.25 3.86
N ASP A 20 -4.53 -35.31 4.69
CA ASP A 20 -5.85 -35.32 5.35
C ASP A 20 -7.00 -35.13 4.34
N MET A 21 -6.69 -34.62 3.14
CA MET A 21 -7.66 -34.48 2.05
C MET A 21 -7.88 -35.80 1.28
N LYS A 22 -7.15 -36.87 1.58
CA LYS A 22 -7.31 -38.14 0.85
C LYS A 22 -8.74 -38.68 1.03
N GLY A 23 -9.42 -38.96 -0.07
CA GLY A 23 -10.78 -39.49 -0.11
C GLY A 23 -11.88 -38.43 0.04
N THR A 24 -11.53 -37.15 0.21
CA THR A 24 -12.50 -36.06 0.32
C THR A 24 -12.79 -35.43 -1.04
N THR A 25 -13.86 -34.63 -1.06
CA THR A 25 -14.30 -33.84 -2.21
C THR A 25 -13.81 -32.41 -2.07
N VAL A 26 -12.93 -32.00 -2.97
CA VAL A 26 -12.28 -30.68 -2.96
C VAL A 26 -12.74 -29.87 -4.15
N CYS A 27 -13.22 -28.66 -3.90
CA CYS A 27 -13.56 -27.70 -4.96
C CYS A 27 -12.36 -26.85 -5.36
N PHE A 28 -12.18 -26.68 -6.66
CA PHE A 28 -11.14 -25.87 -7.29
C PHE A 28 -11.79 -24.82 -8.18
N GLN A 29 -11.22 -23.62 -8.18
CA GLN A 29 -11.45 -22.71 -9.30
C GLN A 29 -10.70 -23.25 -10.53
N ALA A 30 -11.33 -23.14 -11.70
CA ALA A 30 -10.74 -23.58 -12.96
C ALA A 30 -9.36 -22.94 -13.19
N GLY A 31 -8.34 -23.79 -13.39
CA GLY A 31 -6.93 -23.41 -13.54
C GLY A 31 -6.08 -23.76 -12.31
N ASP A 32 -6.66 -23.74 -11.11
CA ASP A 32 -5.92 -23.99 -9.87
C ASP A 32 -5.72 -25.49 -9.58
N GLU A 33 -6.49 -26.37 -10.22
CA GLU A 33 -6.39 -27.82 -10.03
C GLU A 33 -5.06 -28.38 -10.53
N ALA A 34 -4.47 -27.75 -11.56
CA ALA A 34 -3.19 -28.17 -12.12
C ALA A 34 -2.07 -28.00 -11.10
N THR A 35 -2.05 -26.86 -10.39
CA THR A 35 -1.13 -26.57 -9.30
C THR A 35 -1.20 -27.66 -8.22
N PHE A 36 -2.41 -28.00 -7.78
CA PHE A 36 -2.61 -29.02 -6.76
C PHE A 36 -2.14 -30.40 -7.23
N SER A 37 -2.52 -30.78 -8.46
CA SER A 37 -2.20 -32.09 -9.03
C SER A 37 -0.69 -32.29 -9.21
N ASN A 38 0.02 -31.22 -9.56
CA ASN A 38 1.47 -31.24 -9.71
C ASN A 38 2.19 -31.32 -8.37
N ALA A 39 1.68 -30.66 -7.32
CA ALA A 39 2.27 -30.68 -6.00
C ALA A 39 2.00 -32.00 -5.25
N PHE A 40 0.82 -32.60 -5.45
CA PHE A 40 0.40 -33.83 -4.77
C PHE A 40 -0.05 -34.90 -5.77
N PRO A 41 0.87 -35.42 -6.60
CA PRO A 41 0.53 -36.43 -7.58
C PRO A 41 0.02 -37.70 -6.90
N GLY A 42 -1.12 -38.22 -7.36
CA GLY A 42 -1.72 -39.45 -6.82
C GLY A 42 -2.44 -39.29 -5.48
N LEU A 43 -2.56 -38.06 -4.95
CA LEU A 43 -3.43 -37.81 -3.81
C LEU A 43 -4.89 -38.00 -4.26
N GLY A 44 -5.54 -39.05 -3.73
CA GLY A 44 -6.87 -39.49 -4.14
C GLY A 44 -7.99 -38.57 -3.65
N VAL A 45 -8.07 -37.34 -4.16
CA VAL A 45 -9.17 -36.40 -3.95
C VAL A 45 -10.19 -36.48 -5.07
N GLN A 46 -11.47 -36.31 -4.74
CA GLN A 46 -12.51 -36.03 -5.73
C GLN A 46 -12.49 -34.54 -6.07
N LYS A 47 -12.24 -34.18 -7.32
CA LYS A 47 -12.08 -32.78 -7.74
C LYS A 47 -13.38 -32.25 -8.33
N VAL A 48 -13.87 -31.15 -7.79
CA VAL A 48 -14.99 -30.38 -8.36
C VAL A 48 -14.42 -29.10 -8.94
N LEU A 49 -14.60 -28.87 -10.24
CA LEU A 49 -14.07 -27.70 -10.94
C LEU A 49 -15.19 -26.71 -11.22
N LEU A 50 -15.03 -25.48 -10.75
CA LEU A 50 -15.99 -24.40 -10.94
C LEU A 50 -15.32 -23.14 -11.50
N PRO A 51 -16.06 -22.28 -12.22
CA PRO A 51 -15.50 -21.10 -12.87
C PRO A 51 -15.07 -20.01 -11.90
N SER A 52 -15.53 -20.04 -10.64
CA SER A 52 -15.17 -19.02 -9.65
C SER A 52 -15.06 -19.60 -8.25
N LEU A 53 -14.16 -19.03 -7.45
CA LEU A 53 -14.02 -19.33 -6.02
C LEU A 53 -15.33 -19.13 -5.24
N LYS A 54 -16.13 -18.12 -5.63
CA LYS A 54 -17.45 -17.87 -5.02
C LYS A 54 -18.36 -19.09 -5.16
N SER A 55 -18.42 -19.68 -6.35
CA SER A 55 -19.23 -20.87 -6.60
C SER A 55 -18.76 -22.05 -5.75
N CYS A 56 -17.46 -22.17 -5.48
CA CYS A 56 -16.94 -23.18 -4.55
C CYS A 56 -17.40 -22.96 -3.11
N TYR A 57 -17.43 -21.71 -2.62
CA TYR A 57 -18.00 -21.41 -1.31
C TYR A 57 -19.49 -21.75 -1.23
N ASP A 58 -20.24 -21.53 -2.30
CA ASP A 58 -21.66 -21.89 -2.36
C ASP A 58 -21.86 -23.42 -2.30
N GLN A 59 -20.99 -24.22 -2.92
CA GLN A 59 -20.99 -25.69 -2.77
C GLN A 59 -20.59 -26.14 -1.37
N LEU A 60 -19.60 -25.48 -0.76
CA LEU A 60 -19.14 -25.77 0.60
C LEU A 60 -20.27 -25.53 1.60
N ARG A 61 -20.99 -24.41 1.46
CA ARG A 61 -22.16 -24.09 2.28
C ARG A 61 -23.30 -25.09 2.12
N GLN A 62 -23.45 -25.67 0.93
CA GLN A 62 -24.44 -26.71 0.65
C GLN A 62 -24.01 -28.11 1.11
N GLY A 63 -22.80 -28.27 1.66
CA GLY A 63 -22.26 -29.58 2.07
C GLY A 63 -22.01 -30.52 0.89
N LYS A 64 -21.86 -29.99 -0.33
CA LYS A 64 -21.59 -30.78 -1.55
C LYS A 64 -20.11 -31.04 -1.79
N VAL A 65 -19.26 -30.26 -1.14
CA VAL A 65 -17.81 -30.43 -1.12
C VAL A 65 -17.35 -30.33 0.33
N ASP A 66 -16.27 -31.02 0.67
CA ASP A 66 -15.70 -31.05 2.01
C ASP A 66 -14.75 -29.87 2.24
N SER A 67 -14.09 -29.41 1.17
CA SER A 67 -13.16 -28.28 1.24
C SER A 67 -13.06 -27.51 -0.08
N VAL A 68 -12.50 -26.31 0.01
CA VAL A 68 -12.17 -25.46 -1.14
C VAL A 68 -10.67 -25.24 -1.16
N PHE A 69 -10.04 -25.51 -2.29
CA PHE A 69 -8.62 -25.24 -2.53
C PHE A 69 -8.47 -23.93 -3.30
N GLY A 70 -7.46 -23.15 -2.93
CA GLY A 70 -7.16 -21.87 -3.55
C GLY A 70 -6.09 -21.13 -2.77
N VAL A 71 -5.95 -19.84 -3.06
CA VAL A 71 -4.91 -19.04 -2.42
C VAL A 71 -5.37 -18.57 -1.03
N ARG A 72 -4.52 -18.79 -0.02
CA ARG A 72 -4.82 -18.53 1.39
C ARG A 72 -5.38 -17.14 1.64
N GLU A 73 -4.75 -16.11 1.06
CA GLU A 73 -5.12 -14.71 1.26
C GLU A 73 -6.54 -14.43 0.79
N GLN A 74 -7.00 -15.09 -0.28
CA GLN A 74 -8.37 -14.96 -0.78
C GLN A 74 -9.39 -15.62 0.18
N HIS A 75 -9.04 -16.75 0.78
CA HIS A 75 -9.88 -17.42 1.78
C HIS A 75 -9.97 -16.61 3.07
N VAL A 76 -8.86 -16.09 3.57
CA VAL A 76 -8.83 -15.22 4.76
C VAL A 76 -9.65 -13.96 4.52
N ALA A 77 -9.47 -13.31 3.36
CA ALA A 77 -10.27 -12.14 3.00
C ALA A 77 -11.77 -12.48 2.95
N HIS A 78 -12.15 -13.62 2.37
CA HIS A 78 -13.55 -14.05 2.34
C HIS A 78 -14.14 -14.24 3.74
N LEU A 79 -13.47 -15.00 4.62
CA LEU A 79 -13.96 -15.24 5.98
C LEU A 79 -14.07 -13.96 6.81
N ASN A 80 -13.14 -13.02 6.64
CA ASN A 80 -13.20 -11.72 7.31
C ASN A 80 -14.41 -10.88 6.86
N THR A 81 -14.91 -11.09 5.64
CA THR A 81 -16.06 -10.35 5.09
C THR A 81 -17.42 -10.98 5.43
N VAL A 82 -17.53 -12.31 5.35
CA VAL A 82 -18.83 -13.01 5.48
C VAL A 82 -19.08 -13.48 6.92
N LYS A 83 -18.04 -13.59 7.76
CA LYS A 83 -18.12 -14.08 9.16
C LYS A 83 -18.82 -15.44 9.28
N GLU A 84 -18.35 -16.42 8.51
CA GLU A 84 -18.81 -17.80 8.64
C GLU A 84 -18.12 -18.46 9.84
N ASP A 85 -18.78 -18.45 11.01
CA ASP A 85 -18.19 -18.89 12.30
C ASP A 85 -17.74 -20.38 12.33
N ALA A 86 -18.21 -21.19 11.37
CA ALA A 86 -17.92 -22.62 11.29
C ALA A 86 -16.79 -22.98 10.31
N TRP A 87 -16.24 -22.01 9.58
CA TRP A 87 -15.21 -22.25 8.57
C TRP A 87 -13.85 -21.75 9.04
N TYR A 88 -12.80 -22.51 8.72
CA TYR A 88 -11.42 -22.15 9.04
C TYR A 88 -10.54 -22.32 7.81
N VAL A 89 -9.53 -21.46 7.69
CA VAL A 89 -8.47 -21.62 6.70
C VAL A 89 -7.38 -22.48 7.30
N THR A 90 -7.06 -23.57 6.62
CA THR A 90 -6.06 -24.54 7.02
C THR A 90 -4.64 -24.00 6.79
N PRO A 91 -3.60 -24.63 7.35
CA PRO A 91 -2.21 -24.27 7.07
C PRO A 91 -1.88 -24.31 5.57
N ILE A 92 -0.89 -23.51 5.16
CA ILE A 92 -0.41 -23.48 3.77
C ILE A 92 0.22 -24.83 3.44
N VAL A 93 -0.36 -25.55 2.48
CA VAL A 93 0.15 -26.84 1.98
C VAL A 93 1.10 -26.69 0.78
N ILE A 94 0.98 -25.59 0.03
CA ILE A 94 1.87 -25.26 -1.10
C ILE A 94 2.33 -23.81 -0.92
N GLN A 95 3.64 -23.60 -0.77
CA GLN A 95 4.18 -22.24 -0.78
C GLN A 95 4.18 -21.68 -2.20
N GLN A 96 3.45 -20.59 -2.40
CA GLN A 96 3.46 -19.83 -3.64
C GLN A 96 3.85 -18.38 -3.36
N ALA A 97 4.76 -17.85 -4.16
CA ALA A 97 5.11 -16.44 -4.14
C ALA A 97 4.33 -15.71 -5.24
N TYR A 98 3.73 -14.57 -4.90
CA TYR A 98 3.22 -13.64 -5.90
C TYR A 98 4.40 -12.91 -6.54
N ALA A 99 4.36 -12.78 -7.86
CA ALA A 99 5.39 -12.10 -8.65
C ALA A 99 4.76 -11.17 -9.68
N LEU A 100 5.46 -10.09 -10.01
CA LEU A 100 5.14 -9.28 -11.18
C LEU A 100 5.73 -9.95 -12.43
N ALA A 101 4.91 -10.16 -13.44
CA ALA A 101 5.36 -10.65 -14.72
C ALA A 101 5.66 -9.47 -15.66
N TRP A 102 6.81 -9.50 -16.32
CA TRP A 102 7.20 -8.53 -17.34
C TRP A 102 7.82 -9.25 -18.55
N LEU A 103 7.91 -8.53 -19.66
CA LEU A 103 8.58 -9.01 -20.87
C LEU A 103 10.05 -9.32 -20.58
N GLU A 104 10.57 -10.33 -21.27
CA GLU A 104 11.99 -10.66 -21.17
C GLU A 104 12.86 -9.44 -21.50
N ARG A 105 13.89 -9.19 -20.69
CA ARG A 105 14.81 -8.05 -20.83
C ARG A 105 14.17 -6.67 -20.70
N TRP A 106 13.02 -6.56 -20.01
CA TRP A 106 12.43 -5.27 -19.71
C TRP A 106 13.42 -4.40 -18.90
N PRO A 107 13.83 -3.21 -19.41
CA PRO A 107 14.95 -2.44 -18.84
C PRO A 107 14.69 -1.93 -17.42
N TYR A 108 13.43 -1.88 -16.99
CA TYR A 108 13.04 -1.41 -15.65
C TYR A 108 12.87 -2.54 -14.63
N ALA A 109 13.05 -3.81 -15.03
CA ALA A 109 12.87 -4.95 -14.14
C ALA A 109 13.76 -4.87 -12.89
N SER A 110 15.01 -4.42 -13.03
CA SER A 110 15.94 -4.25 -11.90
C SER A 110 15.45 -3.18 -10.93
N VAL A 111 14.99 -2.04 -11.44
CA VAL A 111 14.48 -0.91 -10.65
C VAL A 111 13.22 -1.32 -9.87
N VAL A 112 12.29 -2.01 -10.53
CA VAL A 112 11.06 -2.52 -9.90
C VAL A 112 11.40 -3.56 -8.83
N ASN A 113 12.33 -4.47 -9.08
CA ASN A 113 12.79 -5.43 -8.08
C ASN A 113 13.41 -4.78 -6.86
N SER A 114 14.27 -3.77 -7.04
CA SER A 114 14.85 -3.02 -5.93
C SER A 114 13.78 -2.32 -5.11
N ALA A 115 12.79 -1.69 -5.77
CA ALA A 115 11.67 -1.04 -5.09
C ALA A 115 10.82 -2.03 -4.28
N LEU A 116 10.53 -3.22 -4.82
CA LEU A 116 9.82 -4.28 -4.11
C LEU A 116 10.60 -4.78 -2.89
N LEU A 117 11.93 -4.90 -2.99
CA LEU A 117 12.78 -5.25 -1.86
C LEU A 117 12.72 -4.20 -0.76
N THR A 118 12.89 -2.92 -1.11
CA THR A 118 12.79 -1.80 -0.18
C THR A 118 11.43 -1.74 0.51
N TRP A 119 10.34 -1.98 -0.23
CA TRP A 119 8.99 -2.04 0.32
C TRP A 119 8.79 -3.22 1.27
N LYS A 120 9.33 -4.39 0.92
CA LYS A 120 9.31 -5.59 1.77
C LYS A 120 10.07 -5.39 3.08
N GLU A 121 11.22 -4.73 3.02
CA GLU A 121 12.06 -4.44 4.20
C GLU A 121 11.51 -3.29 5.06
N GLY A 122 10.50 -2.55 4.56
CA GLY A 122 9.92 -1.42 5.29
C GLY A 122 10.88 -0.25 5.45
N SER A 123 11.91 -0.14 4.59
CA SER A 123 12.97 0.87 4.74
C SER A 123 12.59 2.24 4.19
N ALA A 124 11.40 2.38 3.59
CA ALA A 124 10.89 3.63 3.03
C ALA A 124 9.90 4.30 3.98
N THR A 125 10.14 5.57 4.32
CA THR A 125 9.29 6.35 5.25
C THR A 125 7.98 6.85 4.64
N ALA A 126 7.86 6.86 3.31
CA ALA A 126 6.73 7.45 2.58
C ALA A 126 5.66 6.44 2.14
N VAL A 127 5.94 5.13 2.21
CA VAL A 127 5.04 4.07 1.75
C VAL A 127 4.86 3.09 2.91
N PRO A 128 3.64 2.62 3.22
CA PRO A 128 3.46 1.63 4.27
C PRO A 128 4.26 0.37 3.93
N SER A 129 4.87 -0.23 4.96
CA SER A 129 5.61 -1.49 4.80
C SER A 129 4.73 -2.57 4.16
N TYR A 130 5.36 -3.59 3.57
CA TYR A 130 4.61 -4.74 3.06
C TYR A 130 3.70 -5.36 4.14
N SER A 131 4.21 -5.53 5.37
CA SER A 131 3.42 -6.06 6.49
C SER A 131 2.20 -5.19 6.82
N ASP A 132 2.35 -3.87 6.84
CA ASP A 132 1.21 -2.97 7.10
C ASP A 132 0.19 -3.00 5.97
N SER A 133 0.67 -3.08 4.73
CA SER A 133 -0.16 -3.20 3.54
C SER A 133 -1.03 -4.46 3.57
N VAL A 134 -0.41 -5.60 3.92
CA VAL A 134 -1.13 -6.87 4.09
C VAL A 134 -2.14 -6.79 5.23
N ASN A 135 -1.76 -6.25 6.38
CA ASN A 135 -2.65 -6.11 7.53
C ASN A 135 -3.88 -5.24 7.20
N LYS A 136 -3.69 -4.12 6.51
CA LYS A 136 -4.78 -3.24 6.05
C LYS A 136 -5.68 -3.95 5.03
N PHE A 137 -5.09 -4.69 4.07
CA PHE A 137 -5.85 -5.47 3.10
C PHE A 137 -6.75 -6.51 3.79
N LEU A 138 -6.16 -7.33 4.67
CA LEU A 138 -6.87 -8.38 5.39
C LEU A 138 -7.91 -7.83 6.37
N ALA A 139 -7.71 -6.62 6.90
CA ALA A 139 -8.69 -5.90 7.70
C ALA A 139 -9.84 -5.28 6.88
N GLY A 140 -9.89 -5.51 5.56
CA GLY A 140 -10.94 -4.97 4.69
C GLY A 140 -10.79 -3.48 4.38
N ARG A 141 -9.57 -2.93 4.52
CA ARG A 141 -9.25 -1.52 4.26
C ARG A 141 -8.26 -1.36 3.09
N PRO A 142 -8.59 -1.84 1.87
CA PRO A 142 -7.64 -1.85 0.77
C PRO A 142 -7.26 -0.44 0.27
N VAL A 143 -8.14 0.55 0.44
CA VAL A 143 -7.89 1.95 0.03
C VAL A 143 -6.73 2.58 0.82
N ASP A 144 -6.51 2.12 2.05
CA ASP A 144 -5.49 2.67 2.95
C ASP A 144 -4.10 2.07 2.71
N ILE A 145 -3.95 1.17 1.74
CA ILE A 145 -2.67 0.54 1.38
C ILE A 145 -1.78 1.51 0.60
N MET A 146 -2.36 2.43 -0.17
CA MET A 146 -1.58 3.34 -0.99
C MET A 146 -0.91 4.46 -0.19
N PHE A 147 -1.29 4.65 1.07
CA PHE A 147 -0.85 5.79 1.88
C PHE A 147 -0.49 5.33 3.30
N SER A 148 0.69 5.71 3.78
CA SER A 148 1.12 5.43 5.16
C SER A 148 0.29 6.24 6.17
N ASP A 149 -0.29 7.37 5.74
CA ASP A 149 -1.11 8.27 6.53
C ASP A 149 -2.30 8.82 5.69
N PRO A 150 -3.57 8.73 6.14
CA PRO A 150 -4.70 9.37 5.45
C PRO A 150 -4.52 10.89 5.21
N GLU A 151 -3.67 11.58 5.98
CA GLU A 151 -3.32 12.98 5.70
C GLU A 151 -2.45 13.13 4.42
N THR A 152 -1.62 12.14 4.12
CA THR A 152 -0.80 12.12 2.88
C THR A 152 -1.61 11.70 1.66
N ALA A 153 -2.71 10.96 1.84
CA ALA A 153 -3.63 10.54 0.78
C ALA A 153 -4.41 11.70 0.14
N THR A 154 -4.72 12.72 0.95
CA THR A 154 -5.39 13.96 0.50
C THR A 154 -4.42 15.06 0.08
N ALA A 155 -3.10 14.83 0.18
CA ALA A 155 -2.07 15.74 -0.29
C ALA A 155 -1.87 15.66 -1.82
N GLY A 156 -2.97 15.62 -2.57
CA GLY A 156 -2.96 16.15 -3.92
C GLY A 156 -2.73 17.66 -3.82
N GLN A 157 -1.49 18.08 -4.09
CA GLN A 157 -0.91 19.43 -3.99
C GLN A 157 -0.13 19.68 -2.69
N PRO A 158 1.14 20.14 -2.78
CA PRO A 158 1.85 20.63 -1.60
C PRO A 158 1.05 21.79 -1.01
N LYS A 159 0.58 21.64 0.24
CA LYS A 159 -0.03 22.75 0.98
C LYS A 159 1.01 23.87 1.05
N TRP A 160 0.80 24.94 0.28
CA TRP A 160 1.62 26.15 0.35
C TRP A 160 1.71 26.58 1.82
N ARG A 161 2.92 26.51 2.40
CA ARG A 161 3.16 27.01 3.75
C ARG A 161 3.15 28.53 3.71
N TRP A 162 1.96 29.12 3.70
CA TRP A 162 1.74 30.57 3.67
C TRP A 162 2.54 31.31 4.76
N GLY A 163 2.74 30.68 5.92
CA GLY A 163 3.61 31.24 6.97
C GLY A 163 5.08 31.39 6.56
N LEU A 164 5.60 30.47 5.74
CA LEU A 164 6.97 30.51 5.22
C LEU A 164 7.11 31.53 4.08
N LEU A 165 6.08 31.65 3.23
CA LEU A 165 6.02 32.72 2.23
C LEU A 165 5.88 34.11 2.87
N ALA A 166 5.04 34.24 3.89
CA ALA A 166 4.86 35.49 4.62
C ALA A 166 6.14 35.92 5.35
N SER A 167 6.88 34.99 5.98
CA SER A 167 8.16 35.31 6.62
C SER A 167 9.23 35.72 5.60
N THR A 168 9.24 35.09 4.42
CA THR A 168 10.18 35.45 3.35
C THR A 168 9.88 36.84 2.78
N ILE A 169 8.61 37.16 2.54
CA ILE A 169 8.18 38.50 2.09
C ILE A 169 8.50 39.55 3.16
N ALA A 170 8.25 39.26 4.44
CA ALA A 170 8.58 40.17 5.53
C ALA A 170 10.09 40.43 5.64
N LEU A 171 10.94 39.41 5.48
CA LEU A 171 12.39 39.56 5.47
C LEU A 171 12.89 40.42 4.30
N VAL A 172 12.33 40.21 3.10
CA VAL A 172 12.66 41.03 1.92
C VAL A 172 12.22 42.48 2.12
N ALA A 173 11.03 42.72 2.67
CA ALA A 173 10.56 44.08 2.97
C ALA A 173 11.44 44.77 4.03
N LEU A 174 11.86 44.04 5.07
CA LEU A 174 12.75 44.56 6.11
C LEU A 174 14.14 44.88 5.55
N TYR A 175 14.67 44.02 4.67
CA TYR A 175 15.94 44.25 3.99
C TYR A 175 15.86 45.49 3.08
N MET A 176 14.79 45.65 2.29
CA MET A 176 14.61 46.83 1.45
C MET A 176 14.47 48.12 2.26
N ALA A 177 13.74 48.08 3.38
CA ALA A 177 13.65 49.23 4.29
C ALA A 177 15.00 49.60 4.92
N LEU A 178 15.82 48.60 5.25
CA LEU A 178 17.19 48.81 5.75
C LEU A 178 18.08 49.43 4.66
N GLN A 179 18.00 48.93 3.42
CA GLN A 179 18.74 49.47 2.28
C GLN A 179 18.38 50.93 2.02
N VAL A 180 17.10 51.29 2.04
CA VAL A 180 16.66 52.68 1.87
C VAL A 180 17.15 53.58 3.01
N ARG A 181 17.13 53.11 4.26
CA ARG A 181 17.69 53.87 5.40
C ARG A 181 19.20 54.06 5.30
N LEU A 182 19.95 53.03 4.92
CA LEU A 182 21.39 53.11 4.68
C LEU A 182 21.71 54.08 3.54
N TRP A 183 20.94 54.05 2.45
CA TRP A 183 21.09 54.99 1.35
C TRP A 183 20.82 56.44 1.78
N ALA A 184 19.75 56.68 2.55
CA ALA A 184 19.44 58.00 3.09
C ALA A 184 20.52 58.53 4.06
N LEU A 185 21.10 57.67 4.89
CA LEU A 185 22.24 58.01 5.75
C LEU A 185 23.50 58.33 4.93
N CYS A 186 23.81 57.56 3.89
CA CYS A 186 24.94 57.83 3.00
C CYS A 186 24.79 59.15 2.23
N VAL A 187 23.60 59.46 1.72
CA VAL A 187 23.31 60.75 1.06
C VAL A 187 23.43 61.91 2.05
N SER A 188 22.94 61.75 3.27
CA SER A 188 23.02 62.80 4.30
C SER A 188 24.47 63.08 4.73
N CYS A 189 25.31 62.04 4.79
CA CYS A 189 26.74 62.15 5.09
C CYS A 189 27.55 62.77 3.93
N ALA A 190 27.11 62.55 2.68
CA ALA A 190 27.72 63.18 1.51
C ALA A 190 27.39 64.69 1.40
N THR A 191 26.23 65.13 1.90
CA THR A 191 25.84 66.56 1.89
C THR A 191 26.49 67.40 2.99
N THR A 192 27.02 66.81 4.06
CA THR A 192 27.70 67.55 5.15
C THR A 192 29.20 67.75 4.94
N HIS A 193 29.79 67.16 3.90
CA HIS A 193 31.21 67.28 3.55
C HIS A 193 31.47 67.86 2.15
N LEU A 194 30.70 68.87 1.74
CA LEU A 194 31.10 69.74 0.64
C LEU A 194 31.93 70.92 1.21
N PRO A 195 33.25 71.00 0.97
CA PRO A 195 34.00 72.21 1.27
C PRO A 195 33.45 73.36 0.42
N ALA A 196 33.21 74.50 1.08
CA ALA A 196 32.68 75.72 0.49
C ALA A 196 33.44 76.08 -0.81
N PRO A 197 32.76 76.39 -1.92
CA PRO A 197 33.43 76.82 -3.13
C PRO A 197 34.11 78.17 -2.89
N TRP A 198 35.42 78.18 -3.08
CA TRP A 198 36.31 79.31 -3.10
C TRP A 198 35.71 80.50 -3.87
N ARG A 199 35.42 81.60 -3.15
CA ARG A 199 35.12 82.90 -3.76
C ARG A 199 36.35 83.35 -4.54
N ARG A 200 36.21 83.47 -5.87
CA ARG A 200 37.20 84.16 -6.71
C ARG A 200 37.22 85.66 -6.34
N PRO A 201 38.39 86.30 -6.24
CA PRO A 201 38.44 87.75 -6.03
C PRO A 201 38.06 88.50 -7.33
N PRO A 202 37.47 89.71 -7.22
CA PRO A 202 37.12 90.49 -8.39
C PRO A 202 38.37 91.13 -9.00
N TYR A 203 38.57 90.92 -10.30
CA TYR A 203 39.42 91.75 -11.14
C TYR A 203 38.68 93.05 -11.44
N THR A 204 39.27 94.19 -11.08
CA THR A 204 38.96 95.49 -11.69
C THR A 204 40.27 96.12 -12.16
N ARG A 205 40.25 96.56 -13.43
CA ARG A 205 41.28 97.34 -14.11
C ARG A 205 41.49 98.70 -13.45
#